data_AF-A0AAD7WGR1-F1
#
_entry.id   AF-A0AAD7WGR1-F1
#
_cell.length_a   1.000
_cell.length_b   1.000
_cell.length_c   1.000
_cell.angle_alpha   90.00
_cell.angle_beta   90.00
_cell.angle_gamma   90.00
#
_symmetry.space_group_name_H-M   'P 1'
#
loop_
_entity.id
_entity.type
_entity.pdbx_description
1 polymer ?
#
loop_
_entity_poly.entity_id
_entity_poly.type
_entity_poly.pdbx_seq_one_letter_code
_entity_poly.pdbx_strand_id
1 'polypeptide(L)'
;MASALLLCALLLPSLQTSGQDSCHDVQSSFQLLHPGVKWTPESPVSGVDLQVCLPKGPTCCSRKMEERYQIAARQNMESSLQASSAQLKLLIIQNAALFQGYKSPNCRSKSVNMCGWLELMCG
;
A
#
# COMPACT_ATOMS: atom_id res chain seq x y z
N MET A 1 5.09 16.02 -29.94
CA MET A 1 5.10 15.08 -28.79
C MET A 1 6.32 15.24 -27.88
N ALA A 2 7.49 15.67 -28.39
CA ALA A 2 8.67 15.96 -27.55
C ALA A 2 8.49 17.17 -26.60
N SER A 3 7.75 18.19 -27.04
CA SER A 3 7.57 19.43 -26.27
C SER A 3 6.76 19.25 -24.96
N ALA A 4 5.81 18.32 -24.94
CA ALA A 4 5.04 18.00 -23.72
C ALA A 4 5.88 17.26 -22.66
N LEU A 5 6.83 16.43 -23.09
CA LEU A 5 7.75 15.73 -22.20
C LEU A 5 8.75 16.70 -21.54
N LEU A 6 9.20 17.71 -22.29
CA LEU A 6 10.07 18.78 -21.80
C LEU A 6 9.38 19.66 -20.73
N LEU A 7 8.09 19.97 -20.91
CA LEU A 7 7.31 20.73 -19.92
C LEU A 7 7.08 19.93 -18.64
N CYS A 8 6.90 18.61 -18.73
CA CYS A 8 6.71 17.74 -17.58
C CYS A 8 7.99 17.64 -16.72
N ALA A 9 9.17 17.60 -17.36
CA ALA A 9 10.45 17.54 -16.66
C ALA A 9 10.78 18.83 -15.86
N LEU A 10 10.25 19.98 -16.27
CA LEU A 10 10.44 21.27 -15.59
C LEU A 10 9.50 21.44 -14.37
N LEU A 11 8.44 20.64 -14.28
CA LEU A 11 7.43 20.69 -13.23
C LEU A 11 7.60 19.61 -12.16
N LEU A 12 8.56 18.69 -12.30
CA LEU A 12 8.94 17.84 -11.18
C LEU A 12 9.76 18.72 -10.21
N PRO A 13 9.23 19.10 -9.04
CA PRO A 13 10.10 19.52 -7.96
C PRO A 13 11.06 18.36 -7.75
N SER A 14 12.33 18.57 -8.07
CA SER A 14 13.37 17.68 -7.57
C SER A 14 13.09 17.59 -6.08
N LEU A 15 12.91 16.38 -5.54
CA LEU A 15 12.91 16.12 -4.10
C LEU A 15 14.34 16.34 -3.59
N GLN A 16 14.89 17.52 -3.85
CA GLN A 16 15.98 18.08 -3.11
C GLN A 16 15.33 18.43 -1.78
N THR A 17 15.52 17.55 -0.81
CA THR A 17 15.59 17.94 0.60
C THR A 17 16.71 18.97 0.69
N SER A 18 16.42 20.20 0.27
CA SER A 18 17.14 21.39 0.68
C SER A 18 17.20 21.28 2.18
N GLY A 19 18.42 21.20 2.73
CA GLY A 19 18.63 21.27 4.16
C GLY A 19 18.14 22.63 4.64
N GLN A 20 16.83 22.75 4.82
CA GLN A 20 16.26 23.73 5.72
C GLN A 20 16.69 23.29 7.11
N ASP A 21 17.16 24.25 7.90
CA ASP A 21 17.57 23.99 9.29
C ASP A 21 16.42 23.44 10.16
N SER A 22 15.18 23.40 9.64
CA SER A 22 13.97 22.93 10.30
C SER A 22 13.27 21.77 9.57
N CYS A 23 12.76 20.81 10.34
CA CYS A 23 11.99 19.66 9.85
C CYS A 23 10.46 19.84 9.95
N HIS A 24 9.96 21.08 10.00
CA HIS A 24 8.56 21.41 10.31
C HIS A 24 7.54 20.78 9.33
N ASP A 25 7.83 20.79 8.03
CA ASP A 25 6.91 20.25 7.02
C ASP A 25 6.80 18.72 7.11
N VAL A 26 7.91 18.06 7.42
CA VAL A 26 7.96 16.62 7.66
C VAL A 26 7.21 16.27 8.95
N GLN A 27 7.35 17.10 9.99
CA GLN A 27 6.61 16.95 11.23
C GLN A 27 5.10 17.07 11.03
N SER A 28 4.67 18.07 10.27
CA SER A 28 3.26 18.28 9.94
C SER A 28 2.68 17.08 9.18
N SER A 29 3.44 16.57 8.21
CA SER A 29 3.05 15.39 7.43
C SER A 29 2.99 14.11 8.27
N PHE A 30 3.97 13.91 9.16
CA PHE A 30 3.99 12.74 10.05
C PHE A 30 2.85 12.75 11.06
N GLN A 31 2.50 13.93 11.60
CA GLN A 31 1.42 14.09 12.58
C GLN A 31 0.04 13.68 12.02
N LEU A 32 -0.19 13.90 10.71
CA LEU A 32 -1.42 13.48 10.05
C LEU A 32 -1.61 11.96 10.05
N LEU A 33 -0.51 11.22 9.87
CA LEU A 33 -0.52 9.76 9.85
C LEU A 33 -0.44 9.15 11.25
N HIS A 34 0.18 9.89 12.18
CA HIS A 34 0.36 9.48 13.56
C HIS A 34 0.06 10.64 14.51
N PRO A 35 -1.22 10.84 14.89
CA PRO A 35 -1.60 11.91 15.80
C PRO A 35 -1.01 11.70 17.19
N GLY A 36 -0.52 12.78 17.81
CA GLY A 36 -0.13 12.81 19.23
C GLY A 36 1.25 12.25 19.54
N VAL A 37 2.08 11.94 18.54
CA VAL A 37 3.42 11.41 18.75
C VAL A 37 4.53 12.39 18.35
N LYS A 38 5.45 12.70 19.28
CA LYS A 38 6.61 13.55 19.02
C LYS A 38 7.84 12.72 18.60
N TRP A 39 7.75 12.03 17.46
CA TRP A 39 8.86 11.21 16.92
C TRP A 39 9.69 11.90 15.82
N THR A 40 9.22 13.06 15.36
CA THR A 40 9.88 13.84 14.32
C THR A 40 11.01 14.67 14.94
N PRO A 41 12.24 14.61 14.40
CA PRO A 41 13.30 15.51 14.81
C PRO A 41 12.92 16.97 14.48
N GLU A 42 13.38 17.93 15.29
CA GLU A 42 13.13 19.37 15.05
C GLU A 42 14.08 19.94 13.98
N SER A 43 15.29 19.38 13.86
CA SER A 43 16.31 19.73 12.87
C SER A 43 16.85 18.48 12.16
N PRO A 44 17.50 18.63 10.99
CA PRO A 44 18.03 17.49 10.24
C PRO A 44 19.05 16.68 11.04
N VAL A 45 18.89 15.36 11.05
CA VAL A 45 19.77 14.39 11.72
C VAL A 45 20.60 13.60 10.72
N SER A 46 21.64 12.92 11.19
CA SER A 46 22.38 11.97 10.36
C SER A 46 21.47 10.80 9.97
N GLY A 47 21.45 10.44 8.69
CA GLY A 47 20.60 9.35 8.16
C GLY A 47 21.33 8.02 7.97
N VAL A 48 22.49 7.82 8.60
CA VAL A 48 23.33 6.62 8.43
C VAL A 48 22.73 5.35 9.02
N ASP A 49 21.78 5.50 9.93
CA ASP A 49 21.11 4.44 10.67
C ASP A 49 19.78 4.00 10.03
N LEU A 50 19.37 4.68 8.96
CA LEU A 50 18.21 4.34 8.14
C LEU A 50 18.51 3.14 7.24
N GLN A 51 17.54 2.24 7.10
CA GLN A 51 17.69 0.98 6.36
C GLN A 51 16.89 0.97 5.05
N VAL A 52 15.78 1.69 4.98
CA VAL A 52 14.88 1.73 3.82
C VAL A 52 15.10 3.00 3.02
N CYS A 53 15.16 4.14 3.72
CA CYS A 53 15.55 5.41 3.16
C CYS A 53 17.08 5.46 3.05
N LEU A 54 17.61 5.75 1.85
CA LEU A 54 19.04 5.94 1.63
C LEU A 54 19.35 7.42 1.35
N PRO A 55 19.34 8.29 2.37
CA PRO A 55 19.59 9.71 2.18
C PRO A 55 21.04 9.96 1.77
N LYS A 56 21.25 11.01 0.96
CA LYS A 56 22.58 11.48 0.54
C LYS A 56 22.98 12.70 1.39
N GLY A 57 22.91 12.58 2.71
CA GLY A 57 23.20 13.68 3.64
C GLY A 57 22.29 13.69 4.87
N PRO A 58 22.25 14.81 5.63
CA PRO A 58 21.33 14.96 6.75
C PRO A 58 19.87 14.89 6.29
N THR A 59 19.00 14.39 7.15
CA THR A 59 17.61 14.05 6.84
C THR A 59 16.69 14.35 8.01
N CYS A 60 15.42 14.62 7.72
CA CYS A 60 14.37 14.78 8.72
C CYS A 60 13.68 13.45 9.11
N CYS A 61 14.20 12.32 8.61
CA CYS A 61 13.71 10.99 8.95
C CYS A 61 14.61 10.40 10.05
N SER A 62 14.06 10.20 11.25
CA SER A 62 14.73 9.42 12.29
C SER A 62 14.50 7.93 12.07
N ARG A 63 15.39 7.07 12.56
CA ARG A 63 15.18 5.61 12.54
C ARG A 63 13.84 5.19 13.13
N LYS A 64 13.43 5.86 14.21
CA LYS A 64 12.13 5.61 14.84
C LYS A 64 10.95 6.01 13.95
N MET A 65 11.07 7.09 13.19
CA MET A 65 10.09 7.47 12.18
C MET A 65 10.03 6.43 11.07
N GLU A 66 11.18 5.99 10.55
CA GLU A 66 11.28 4.97 9.50
C GLU A 66 10.65 3.64 9.91
N GLU A 67 10.92 3.15 11.13
CA GLU A 67 10.33 1.94 11.67
C GLU A 67 8.79 2.02 11.72
N ARG A 68 8.24 3.19 12.10
CA ARG A 68 6.78 3.40 12.13
C ARG A 68 6.18 3.43 10.74
N TYR A 69 6.83 4.09 9.79
CA TYR A 69 6.40 4.06 8.40
C TYR A 69 6.44 2.67 7.80
N GLN A 70 7.45 1.86 8.13
CA GLN A 70 7.55 0.50 7.65
C GLN A 70 6.37 -0.37 8.14
N ILE A 71 6.01 -0.24 9.41
CA ILE A 71 4.84 -0.94 9.99
C ILE A 71 3.55 -0.47 9.30
N ALA A 72 3.35 0.84 9.18
CA ALA A 72 2.15 1.41 8.57
C ALA A 72 2.03 1.00 7.08
N ALA A 73 3.12 1.03 6.33
CA ALA A 73 3.17 0.61 4.94
C ALA A 73 2.80 -0.87 4.79
N ARG A 74 3.40 -1.74 5.62
CA ARG A 74 3.06 -3.17 5.64
C ARG A 74 1.57 -3.39 5.92
N GLN A 75 1.05 -2.78 6.98
CA GLN A 75 -0.36 -2.91 7.35
C GLN A 75 -1.29 -2.43 6.24
N ASN A 76 -0.97 -1.30 5.60
CA ASN A 76 -1.76 -0.76 4.50
C ASN A 76 -1.76 -1.68 3.27
N MET A 77 -0.62 -2.29 2.94
CA MET A 77 -0.53 -3.26 1.85
C MET A 77 -1.33 -4.51 2.19
N GLU A 78 -1.15 -5.07 3.39
CA GLU A 78 -1.87 -6.26 3.86
C GLU A 78 -3.39 -6.02 3.88
N SER A 79 -3.85 -4.88 4.40
CA SER A 79 -5.28 -4.54 4.43
C SER A 79 -5.86 -4.34 3.02
N SER A 80 -5.11 -3.71 2.12
CA SER A 80 -5.54 -3.49 0.74
C SER A 80 -5.68 -4.81 -0.02
N LEU A 81 -4.70 -5.70 0.14
CA LEU A 81 -4.72 -7.04 -0.43
C LEU A 81 -5.88 -7.88 0.15
N GLN A 82 -6.08 -7.83 1.46
CA GLN A 82 -7.16 -8.55 2.13
C GLN A 82 -8.54 -8.05 1.67
N ALA A 83 -8.74 -6.73 1.57
CA ALA A 83 -9.99 -6.15 1.09
C ALA A 83 -10.30 -6.58 -0.35
N SER A 84 -9.30 -6.52 -1.22
CA SER A 84 -9.43 -6.92 -2.64
C SER A 84 -9.74 -8.42 -2.76
N SER A 85 -9.06 -9.25 -1.96
CA SER A 85 -9.29 -10.70 -1.91
C SER A 85 -10.69 -11.04 -1.41
N ALA A 86 -11.17 -10.38 -0.35
CA ALA A 86 -12.49 -10.61 0.20
C ALA A 86 -13.60 -10.25 -0.82
N GLN A 87 -13.46 -9.12 -1.52
CA GLN A 87 -14.40 -8.73 -2.57
C GLN A 87 -14.42 -9.73 -3.72
N LEU A 88 -13.24 -10.16 -4.18
CA LEU A 88 -13.14 -11.15 -5.25
C LEU A 88 -13.75 -12.51 -4.84
N LYS A 89 -13.46 -12.99 -3.62
CA LYS A 89 -14.06 -14.22 -3.07
C LYS A 89 -15.58 -14.13 -3.07
N LEU A 90 -16.15 -13.01 -2.64
CA LEU A 90 -17.59 -12.80 -2.64
C LEU A 90 -18.18 -12.91 -4.06
N LEU A 91 -17.55 -12.28 -5.05
CA LEU A 91 -18.01 -12.36 -6.45
C LEU A 91 -17.91 -13.78 -7.02
N ILE A 92 -16.85 -14.52 -6.67
CA ILE A 92 -16.69 -15.92 -7.08
C ILE A 92 -17.81 -16.78 -6.47
N ILE A 93 -18.05 -16.64 -5.17
CA ILE A 93 -19.10 -17.37 -4.44
C ILE A 93 -20.49 -17.02 -4.97
N GLN A 94 -20.74 -15.75 -5.29
CA GLN A 94 -22.01 -15.31 -5.86
C GLN A 94 -22.25 -15.93 -7.25
N ASN A 95 -21.25 -15.88 -8.14
CA ASN A 95 -21.35 -16.51 -9.46
C ASN A 95 -21.54 -18.03 -9.34
N ALA A 96 -20.81 -18.68 -8.44
CA ALA A 96 -20.96 -20.09 -8.11
C ALA A 96 -22.40 -20.45 -7.71
N ALA A 97 -23.00 -19.69 -6.80
CA ALA A 97 -24.36 -19.90 -6.34
C ALA A 97 -25.38 -19.73 -7.48
N LEU A 98 -25.20 -18.72 -8.33
CA LEU A 98 -26.04 -18.54 -9.52
C LEU A 98 -25.96 -19.76 -10.44
N PHE A 99 -24.75 -20.21 -10.81
CA PHE A 99 -24.58 -21.40 -11.65
C PHE A 99 -25.15 -22.68 -11.04
N GLN A 100 -25.11 -22.82 -9.71
CA GLN A 100 -25.75 -23.92 -9.01
C GLN A 100 -27.29 -23.85 -9.09
N GLY A 101 -27.88 -22.66 -8.93
CA GLY A 101 -29.32 -22.44 -9.04
C GLY A 101 -29.89 -22.65 -10.45
N TYR A 102 -29.09 -22.37 -11.49
CA TYR A 102 -29.46 -22.62 -12.90
C TYR A 102 -29.21 -24.07 -13.36
N LYS A 103 -28.83 -25.00 -12.46
CA LYS A 103 -28.65 -26.41 -12.84
C LYS A 103 -29.96 -26.99 -13.38
N SER A 104 -29.96 -27.34 -14.67
CA SER A 104 -31.06 -28.06 -15.30
C SER A 104 -31.32 -29.40 -14.58
N PRO A 105 -32.59 -29.81 -14.37
CA PRO A 105 -32.92 -31.09 -13.74
C PRO A 105 -32.39 -32.30 -14.52
N ASN A 106 -32.01 -32.12 -15.79
CA ASN A 106 -31.40 -33.16 -16.62
C ASN A 106 -29.86 -33.12 -16.64
N CYS A 107 -29.23 -32.18 -15.91
CA CYS A 107 -27.78 -32.04 -15.83
C CYS A 107 -27.19 -33.03 -14.81
N ARG A 108 -27.02 -34.29 -15.21
CA ARG A 108 -26.41 -35.35 -14.40
C ARG A 108 -24.87 -35.33 -14.51
N SER A 109 -24.23 -34.19 -14.27
CA SER A 109 -22.77 -34.11 -14.30
C SER A 109 -22.17 -34.68 -13.01
N LYS A 110 -21.52 -35.85 -13.12
CA LYS A 110 -20.61 -36.43 -12.12
C LYS A 110 -19.18 -35.85 -12.22
N SER A 111 -19.01 -34.61 -12.69
CA SER A 111 -17.68 -33.98 -12.64
C SER A 111 -17.49 -33.30 -11.30
N VAL A 112 -17.08 -34.10 -10.31
CA VAL A 112 -16.73 -33.69 -8.94
C VAL A 112 -15.65 -32.59 -8.93
N ASN A 113 -14.89 -32.44 -10.03
CA ASN A 113 -13.79 -31.50 -10.11
C ASN A 113 -14.27 -30.04 -10.06
N MET A 114 -15.24 -29.62 -10.90
CA MET A 114 -15.62 -28.19 -10.94
C MET A 114 -16.37 -27.72 -9.69
N CYS A 115 -17.14 -28.60 -9.03
CA CYS A 115 -17.73 -28.29 -7.71
C CYS A 115 -16.69 -28.37 -6.59
N GLY A 116 -15.74 -29.31 -6.63
CA GLY A 116 -14.67 -29.44 -5.63
C GLY A 116 -13.71 -28.25 -5.60
N TRP A 117 -13.37 -27.68 -6.76
CA TRP A 117 -12.61 -26.42 -6.84
C TRP A 117 -13.36 -25.22 -6.27
N LEU A 118 -14.69 -25.23 -6.35
CA LEU A 118 -15.55 -24.17 -5.82
C LEU A 118 -15.65 -24.22 -4.29
N GLU A 119 -15.72 -25.42 -3.70
CA GLU A 119 -15.73 -25.58 -2.23
C GLU A 119 -14.38 -25.25 -1.59
N LEU A 120 -13.25 -25.59 -2.23
CA LEU A 120 -11.90 -25.21 -1.77
C LEU A 120 -11.66 -23.69 -1.79
N MET A 121 -12.32 -22.96 -2.68
CA MET A 121 -12.24 -21.50 -2.78
C MET A 121 -13.24 -20.77 -1.85
N CYS A 122 -14.21 -21.50 -1.30
CA CYS A 122 -15.27 -21.01 -0.42
C CYS A 122 -14.99 -21.28 1.08
N GLY A 123 -13.81 -21.84 1.40
CA GLY A 123 -13.26 -21.98 2.75
C GLY A 123 -12.42 -20.78 3.20
#